data_AF-A0A659RYN5-F1
#
_entry.id   AF-A0A659RYN5-F1
#
_cell.length_a   1.000
_cell.length_b   1.000
_cell.length_c   1.000
_cell.angle_alpha   90.00
_cell.angle_beta   90.00
_cell.angle_gamma   90.00
#
_symmetry.space_group_name_H-M   'P 1'
#
loop_
_entity.id
_entity.type
_entity.pdbx_description
1 polymer ?
#
loop_
_entity_poly.entity_id
_entity_poly.type
_entity_poly.pdbx_seq_one_letter_code
_entity_poly.pdbx_strand_id
1 'polypeptide(L)' 'KDIWVWTGYKLDELNAAQMQVVDLINVLVDGKFVQDLKDPALIWRGSSNQVVHHLR' A
#
# COMPACT_ATOMS: atom_id res chain seq x y z
N LYS A 1 2.87 -10.41 15.01
CA LYS A 1 3.53 -10.50 13.69
C LYS A 1 2.84 -9.51 12.81
N ASP A 2 3.57 -8.65 12.11
CA ASP A 2 2.98 -7.59 11.32
C ASP A 2 2.75 -8.08 9.90
N ILE A 3 1.52 -7.95 9.40
CA ILE A 3 1.13 -8.33 8.04
C ILE A 3 1.18 -7.09 7.16
N TRP A 4 1.97 -7.18 6.10
CA TRP A 4 2.18 -6.12 5.12
C TRP A 4 1.62 -6.55 3.77
N VAL A 5 0.91 -5.63 3.10
CA VAL A 5 0.32 -5.89 1.79
C VAL A 5 0.60 -4.75 0.82
N TRP A 6 1.05 -5.09 -0.39
CA TRP A 6 1.16 -4.18 -1.53
C TRP A 6 0.07 -4.52 -2.54
N THR A 7 -0.82 -3.59 -2.86
CA THR A 7 -1.98 -3.87 -3.73
C THR A 7 -1.84 -3.28 -5.13
N GLY A 8 -1.12 -2.17 -5.27
CA GLY A 8 -1.12 -1.41 -6.52
C GLY A 8 -2.39 -0.58 -6.76
N TYR A 9 -3.41 -0.74 -5.92
CA TYR A 9 -4.65 0.04 -5.91
C TYR A 9 -4.58 1.05 -4.77
N LYS A 10 -5.25 2.18 -4.91
CA LYS A 10 -5.39 3.13 -3.82
C LYS A 10 -6.41 2.62 -2.81
N LEU A 11 -6.28 3.04 -1.55
CA LEU A 11 -7.20 2.64 -0.48
C LEU A 11 -8.65 3.02 -0.80
N ASP A 12 -8.87 4.16 -1.46
CA ASP A 12 -10.18 4.66 -1.87
C ASP A 12 -10.80 3.91 -3.07
N GLU A 13 -10.01 3.09 -3.78
CA GLU A 13 -10.46 2.25 -4.89
C GLU A 13 -10.95 0.88 -4.42
N LEU A 14 -10.72 0.52 -3.14
CA LEU A 14 -11.05 -0.80 -2.62
C LEU A 14 -12.55 -0.94 -2.34
N ASN A 15 -13.11 -2.07 -2.78
CA ASN A 15 -14.50 -2.41 -2.50
C ASN A 15 -14.67 -2.98 -1.08
N ALA A 16 -15.92 -3.16 -0.65
CA ALA A 16 -16.24 -3.64 0.68
C ALA A 16 -15.61 -5.00 1.03
N ALA A 17 -15.49 -5.93 0.07
CA ALA A 17 -14.86 -7.22 0.30
C ALA A 17 -13.34 -7.10 0.47
N GLN A 18 -12.70 -6.21 -0.28
CA GLN A 18 -11.27 -5.93 -0.14
C GLN A 18 -10.98 -5.20 1.18
N MET A 19 -11.87 -4.31 1.62
CA MET A 19 -11.76 -3.63 2.90
C MET A 19 -11.77 -4.60 4.09
N GLN A 20 -12.46 -5.73 3.99
CA GLN A 20 -12.39 -6.80 5.01
C GLN A 20 -10.98 -7.40 5.16
N VAL A 21 -10.16 -7.34 4.11
CA VAL A 21 -8.75 -7.78 4.11
C VAL A 21 -7.82 -6.64 4.56
N VAL A 22 -8.27 -5.38 4.50
CA VAL A 22 -7.54 -4.21 5.03
C VAL A 22 -7.69 -4.11 6.54
N ASP A 23 -8.86 -4.44 7.08
CA ASP A 23 -8.95 -5.00 8.43
C ASP A 23 -8.08 -6.28 8.48
N LEU A 24 -7.80 -6.99 9.56
CA LEU A 24 -6.86 -8.15 9.55
C LEU A 24 -5.37 -7.86 9.27
N ILE A 25 -4.97 -6.83 8.50
CA ILE A 25 -3.54 -6.50 8.24
C ILE A 25 -3.06 -5.29 9.06
N ASN A 26 -1.73 -5.10 9.11
CA ASN A 26 -1.09 -4.03 9.87
C ASN A 26 -0.70 -2.85 8.99
N VAL A 27 -0.15 -3.14 7.81
CA VAL A 27 0.35 -2.11 6.90
C VAL A 27 -0.11 -2.38 5.47
N LEU A 28 -0.67 -1.37 4.83
CA LEU A 28 -1.06 -1.37 3.43
C LEU A 28 -0.20 -0.38 2.65
N VAL A 29 0.43 -0.82 1.57
CA VAL A 29 1.11 0.06 0.61
C VAL A 29 0.26 0.16 -0.64
N ASP A 30 -0.25 1.35 -0.89
CA ASP A 30 -1.22 1.63 -1.94
C ASP A 30 -0.56 2.20 -3.20
N GLY A 31 -1.30 2.17 -4.32
CA GLY A 31 -0.88 2.78 -5.58
C GLY A 31 0.11 1.95 -6.43
N LYS A 32 0.00 2.09 -7.76
CA LYS A 32 0.86 1.39 -8.73
C LYS A 32 2.29 1.89 -8.67
N PHE A 33 3.24 1.00 -8.91
CA PHE A 33 4.63 1.39 -9.12
C PHE A 33 4.77 2.20 -10.42
N VAL A 34 5.44 3.34 -10.34
CA VAL A 34 5.73 4.22 -11.48
C VAL A 34 7.23 4.41 -11.59
N GLN A 35 7.82 3.97 -12.70
CA GLN A 35 9.27 3.98 -12.90
C GLN A 35 9.87 5.39 -12.89
N ASP A 36 9.16 6.39 -13.45
CA ASP A 36 9.59 7.79 -13.44
C ASP A 36 9.63 8.41 -12.04
N LEU A 37 8.87 7.83 -11.11
CA LEU A 37 8.79 8.25 -9.70
C LEU A 37 9.60 7.32 -8.78
N LYS A 38 10.41 6.43 -9.36
CA LYS A 38 11.22 5.48 -8.61
C LYS A 38 12.26 6.22 -7.79
N ASP A 39 12.30 5.92 -6.49
CA ASP A 39 13.33 6.43 -5.60
C ASP A 39 13.79 5.32 -4.63
N PRO A 40 15.04 4.86 -4.75
CA PRO A 40 15.61 3.82 -3.88
C PRO A 40 15.69 4.20 -2.39
N ALA A 41 15.63 5.49 -2.06
CA ALA A 41 15.65 5.95 -0.68
C ALA A 41 14.28 5.79 0.02
N LEU A 42 13.22 5.51 -0.74
CA LEU A 42 11.90 5.29 -0.17
C LEU A 42 11.83 3.94 0.53
N ILE A 43 11.55 3.98 1.83
CA ILE A 43 11.42 2.78 2.64
C ILE A 43 10.04 2.15 2.38
N TRP A 44 10.01 0.85 2.09
CA TRP A 44 8.81 0.03 1.89
C TRP A 44 7.95 0.32 0.65
N ARG A 45 8.39 1.23 -0.23
CA ARG A 45 7.71 1.53 -1.49
C ARG A 45 8.72 1.79 -2.60
N GLY A 46 8.33 1.47 -3.83
CA GLY A 46 9.21 1.61 -4.99
C GLY A 46 9.12 2.99 -5.65
N SER A 47 7.99 3.67 -5.54
CA SER A 47 7.77 4.98 -6.16
C SER A 47 7.07 5.97 -5.23
N SER A 48 7.32 7.27 -5.42
CA SER A 48 6.86 8.33 -4.51
C SER A 48 5.34 8.53 -4.47
N ASN A 49 4.63 8.06 -5.50
CA ASN A 49 3.16 8.08 -5.55
C ASN A 49 2.48 7.00 -4.70
N GLN A 50 3.24 6.02 -4.18
CA GLN A 50 2.69 4.97 -3.32
C GLN A 50 2.62 5.48 -1.88
N VAL A 51 1.52 5.20 -1.17
CA VAL A 51 1.33 5.64 0.22
C VAL A 51 1.39 4.43 1.15
N VAL A 52 2.11 4.57 2.27
CA VAL A 52 2.18 3.55 3.32
C VAL A 52 1.16 3.92 4.40
N HIS A 53 0.17 3.05 4.60
CA HIS A 53 -0.88 3.21 5.60
C HIS A 53 -0.60 2.28 6.78
N HIS A 54 -0.41 2.86 7.96
CA HIS A 54 -0.33 2.12 9.22
C HIS A 54 -1.72 2.01 9.82
N LEU A 55 -2.25 0.79 9.89
CA LEU A 55 -3.64 0.53 10.27
C LEU A 55 -3.77 0.11 11.73
N ARG A 56 -2.72 -0.49 12.31
CA ARG A 56 -2.69 -1.06 13.67
C ARG A 56 -1.28 -1.07 14.22
#